data_AF-A0A9P8I563-F1
#
_entry.id   AF-A0A9P8I563-F1
#
_cell.length_a   1.000
_cell.length_b   1.000
_cell.length_c   1.000
_cell.angle_alpha   90.00
_cell.angle_beta   90.00
_cell.angle_gamma   90.00
#
_symmetry.space_group_name_H-M   'P 1'
#
loop_
_entity.id
_entity.type
_entity.pdbx_description
1 polymer ?
#
loop_
_entity_poly.entity_id
_entity_poly.type
_entity_poly.pdbx_seq_one_letter_code
_entity_poly.pdbx_strand_id
1 'polypeptide(L)'
;MNNELDPDGDLILVLVGHDEGLHTNGLSDETALGENVTMERSVQNEKIRFRVSSKHLCLASPVFRVMLQGKFKEAAVLLSTGTVEIPLEDDNPAAFLILLNIIHGYTRKVPRKITLDLLTQIAILLDKYNCREVVEAFSERWIDQLRGDVPRSLTNTLLLWLCIAWIFEEPAEFRAITQIAERESPGVIEGDQVNSLPIPSSVLNSINAKRQAAISSTLCTLQSFLQKYQGSTILCRKGGTPGFNCDAMVLGGLTKGMASIGLLPPPIPPYEGLSFTKLVGGIRDMQLPALCDSSKHPNGWELYSSPPCGVKHGVQSSINIIEARIRGLSLSDFGRGKDHG
;
A
#
# COMPACT_ATOMS: atom_id res chain seq x y z
N MET A 1 26.97 -0.26 -24.31
CA MET A 1 26.72 1.18 -24.04
C MET A 1 28.02 1.77 -23.48
N ASN A 2 28.40 2.99 -23.85
CA ASN A 2 29.59 3.60 -23.28
C ASN A 2 29.24 4.12 -21.87
N ASN A 3 29.65 3.38 -20.83
CA ASN A 3 29.33 3.68 -19.44
C ASN A 3 30.31 4.71 -18.80
N GLU A 4 31.05 5.42 -19.63
CA GLU A 4 31.85 6.58 -19.24
C GLU A 4 30.97 7.83 -19.30
N LEU A 5 30.42 8.23 -18.16
CA LEU A 5 29.68 9.49 -18.05
C LEU A 5 30.63 10.67 -17.89
N ASP A 6 31.75 10.45 -17.22
CA ASP A 6 32.85 11.41 -17.13
C ASP A 6 34.18 10.72 -17.51
N PRO A 7 34.72 10.99 -18.71
CA PRO A 7 36.00 10.45 -19.14
C PRO A 7 37.17 10.82 -18.23
N ASP A 8 37.08 11.99 -17.58
CA ASP A 8 38.05 12.49 -16.60
C ASP A 8 37.61 12.16 -15.16
N GLY A 9 36.57 11.35 -15.01
CA GLY A 9 36.00 10.94 -13.73
C GLY A 9 37.01 10.19 -12.86
N ASP A 10 36.93 10.46 -11.56
CA ASP A 10 37.76 9.93 -10.48
C ASP A 10 37.05 8.84 -9.66
N LEU A 11 35.82 8.48 -10.02
CA LEU A 11 35.02 7.48 -9.33
C LEU A 11 34.50 6.42 -10.30
N ILE A 12 34.67 5.15 -9.95
CA ILE A 12 34.14 4.00 -10.67
C ILE A 12 33.09 3.32 -9.80
N LEU A 13 31.83 3.36 -10.22
CA LEU A 13 30.74 2.65 -9.57
C LEU A 13 30.56 1.28 -10.23
N VAL A 14 30.49 0.22 -9.42
CA VAL A 14 30.36 -1.16 -9.92
C VAL A 14 29.08 -1.78 -9.44
N LEU A 15 28.13 -1.92 -10.35
CA LEU A 15 26.81 -2.50 -10.09
C LEU A 15 26.71 -3.87 -10.73
N VAL A 16 25.75 -4.67 -10.27
CA VAL A 16 25.49 -6.00 -10.79
C VAL A 16 24.20 -5.99 -11.59
N GLY A 17 24.27 -6.44 -12.85
CA GLY A 17 23.08 -6.68 -13.65
C GLY A 17 22.31 -7.89 -13.11
N HIS A 18 21.24 -7.65 -12.37
CA HIS A 18 20.26 -8.68 -12.06
C HIS A 18 19.28 -8.74 -13.24
N ASP A 19 19.29 -9.85 -13.97
CA ASP A 19 18.24 -10.16 -14.95
C ASP A 19 16.97 -10.51 -14.16
N GLU A 20 16.28 -9.49 -13.64
CA GLU A 20 15.00 -9.68 -12.95
C GLU A 20 13.93 -10.04 -13.98
N GLY A 21 13.90 -11.33 -14.34
CA GLY A 21 12.78 -11.97 -15.01
C GLY A 21 11.58 -12.01 -14.07
N LEU A 22 10.82 -10.92 -13.99
CA LEU A 22 9.48 -10.94 -13.42
C LEU A 22 8.52 -11.56 -14.44
N HIS A 23 8.34 -12.87 -14.29
CA HIS A 23 7.38 -13.68 -15.03
C HIS A 23 5.99 -13.03 -15.02
N THR A 24 5.55 -12.53 -16.16
CA THR A 24 4.13 -12.41 -16.47
C THR A 24 3.63 -13.81 -16.83
N ASN A 25 3.10 -14.54 -15.86
CA ASN A 25 2.37 -15.78 -16.16
C ASN A 25 1.02 -15.40 -16.80
N GLY A 26 1.06 -15.18 -18.11
CA GLY A 26 -0.10 -15.32 -18.98
C GLY A 26 -0.45 -16.81 -19.08
N LEU A 27 -1.69 -17.15 -18.73
CA LEU A 27 -2.29 -18.44 -19.05
C LEU A 27 -2.32 -18.62 -20.57
N SER A 28 -1.70 -19.71 -21.07
CA SER A 28 -2.24 -20.45 -22.20
C SER A 28 -1.62 -21.85 -22.29
N ASP A 29 -2.47 -22.83 -22.00
CA ASP A 29 -2.65 -24.16 -22.59
C ASP A 29 -1.46 -25.11 -22.84
N GLU A 30 -1.61 -26.32 -22.31
CA GLU A 30 -0.77 -27.48 -22.56
C GLU A 30 -0.94 -28.01 -24.00
N THR A 31 0.15 -28.37 -24.66
CA THR A 31 0.46 -29.74 -25.11
C THR A 31 1.61 -29.73 -26.12
N ALA A 32 2.71 -30.43 -25.80
CA ALA A 32 3.41 -31.38 -26.69
C ALA A 32 4.80 -31.76 -26.13
N LEU A 33 5.08 -33.06 -26.17
CA LEU A 33 6.29 -33.76 -25.73
C LEU A 33 7.49 -33.49 -26.66
N GLY A 34 8.69 -33.35 -26.08
CA GLY A 34 9.96 -33.43 -26.83
C GLY A 34 11.17 -32.89 -26.06
N GLU A 35 11.97 -33.80 -25.52
CA GLU A 35 13.41 -33.70 -25.17
C GLU A 35 14.02 -32.32 -24.87
N ASN A 36 14.17 -31.99 -23.58
CA ASN A 36 14.98 -30.86 -23.14
C ASN A 36 16.37 -31.32 -22.68
N VAL A 37 17.37 -31.04 -23.52
CA VAL A 37 18.77 -30.93 -23.11
C VAL A 37 18.85 -29.78 -22.10
N THR A 38 19.05 -30.08 -20.83
CA THR A 38 19.32 -29.08 -19.78
C THR A 38 20.71 -28.49 -20.00
N MET A 39 20.76 -27.39 -20.74
CA MET A 39 21.91 -26.52 -20.82
C MET A 39 21.85 -25.60 -19.59
N GLU A 40 22.61 -25.95 -18.54
CA GLU A 40 22.80 -25.10 -17.36
C GLU A 40 23.50 -23.81 -17.79
N ARG A 41 22.70 -22.78 -18.12
CA ARG A 41 23.20 -21.41 -18.32
C ARG A 41 23.63 -20.90 -16.95
N SER A 42 24.93 -20.95 -16.67
CA SER A 42 25.55 -20.25 -15.56
C SER A 42 25.15 -18.77 -15.63
N VAL A 43 24.34 -18.30 -14.69
CA VAL A 43 23.98 -16.88 -14.55
C VAL A 43 25.24 -16.15 -14.11
N GLN A 44 26.05 -15.71 -15.07
CA GLN A 44 27.11 -14.75 -14.78
C GLN A 44 26.44 -13.40 -14.59
N ASN A 45 26.33 -12.97 -13.34
CA ASN A 45 25.97 -11.61 -12.96
C ASN A 45 26.97 -10.65 -13.60
N GLU A 46 26.57 -10.00 -14.71
CA GLU A 46 27.44 -9.11 -15.46
C GLU A 46 27.70 -7.84 -14.65
N LYS A 47 28.97 -7.54 -14.36
CA LYS A 47 29.37 -6.33 -13.64
C LYS A 47 29.33 -5.14 -14.59
N ILE A 48 28.51 -4.16 -14.25
CA ILE A 48 28.37 -2.90 -14.98
C ILE A 48 29.18 -1.84 -14.26
N ARG A 49 30.14 -1.23 -14.96
CA ARG A 49 30.99 -0.16 -14.42
C ARG A 49 30.58 1.19 -14.98
N PHE A 50 30.37 2.18 -14.12
CA PHE A 50 30.17 3.57 -14.52
C PHE A 50 31.35 4.43 -14.07
N ARG A 51 31.98 5.13 -15.02
CA ARG A 51 32.99 6.15 -14.69
C ARG A 51 32.33 7.51 -14.56
N VAL A 52 32.43 8.11 -13.38
CA VAL A 52 31.72 9.32 -12.96
C VAL A 52 32.65 10.25 -12.18
N SER A 53 32.20 11.47 -11.91
CA SER A 53 32.93 12.45 -11.11
C SER A 53 32.43 12.50 -9.67
N SER A 54 33.33 12.25 -8.73
CA SER A 54 33.10 12.30 -7.28
C SER A 54 32.50 13.64 -6.85
N LYS A 55 32.92 14.74 -7.47
CA LYS A 55 32.44 16.10 -7.18
C LYS A 55 30.95 16.26 -7.48
N HIS A 56 30.48 15.74 -8.62
CA HIS A 56 29.06 15.78 -8.96
C HIS A 56 28.23 14.94 -7.99
N LEU A 57 28.70 13.73 -7.65
CA LEU A 57 28.02 12.85 -6.70
C LEU A 57 27.98 13.47 -5.28
N CYS A 58 29.08 14.06 -4.81
CA CYS A 58 29.13 14.74 -3.51
C CYS A 58 28.21 15.98 -3.46
N LEU A 59 28.08 16.69 -4.58
CA LEU A 59 27.18 17.83 -4.68
C LEU A 59 25.72 17.38 -4.58
N ALA A 60 25.37 16.32 -5.31
CA ALA A 60 24.01 15.79 -5.41
C ALA A 60 23.54 14.99 -4.18
N SER A 61 24.46 14.31 -3.48
CA SER A 61 24.14 13.37 -2.41
C SER A 61 25.01 13.62 -1.17
N PRO A 62 24.38 13.92 -0.01
CA PRO A 62 25.07 13.96 1.27
C PRO A 62 25.74 12.62 1.63
N VAL A 63 25.15 11.50 1.23
CA VAL A 63 25.70 10.16 1.49
C VAL A 63 27.01 9.97 0.75
N PHE A 64 27.06 10.27 -0.55
CA PHE A 64 28.30 10.23 -1.31
C PHE A 64 29.33 11.24 -0.81
N ARG A 65 28.90 12.43 -0.38
CA ARG A 65 29.79 13.43 0.24
C ARG A 65 30.48 12.87 1.48
N VAL A 66 29.71 12.29 2.40
CA VAL A 66 30.24 11.67 3.62
C VAL A 66 31.18 10.50 3.29
N MET A 67 30.81 9.67 2.32
CA MET A 67 31.62 8.52 1.89
C MET A 67 32.96 8.94 1.26
N LEU A 68 32.96 9.94 0.38
CA LEU A 68 34.12 10.31 -0.46
C LEU A 68 34.98 11.44 0.13
N GLN A 69 34.46 12.21 1.09
CA GLN A 69 35.19 13.30 1.75
C GLN A 69 35.34 13.09 3.26
N GLY A 70 34.71 12.05 3.81
CA GLY A 70 34.78 11.72 5.23
C GLY A 70 36.00 10.86 5.58
N LYS A 71 35.86 10.06 6.64
CA LYS A 71 36.93 9.21 7.20
C LYS A 71 36.83 7.75 6.75
N PHE A 72 36.13 7.50 5.64
CA PHE A 72 35.93 6.15 5.11
C PHE A 72 37.11 5.72 4.24
N LYS A 73 37.19 4.43 3.95
CA LYS A 73 38.29 3.84 3.16
C LYS A 73 38.30 4.41 1.74
N GLU A 74 37.12 4.65 1.19
CA GLU A 74 36.88 5.18 -0.14
C GLU A 74 37.52 6.57 -0.30
N ALA A 75 37.33 7.47 0.68
CA ALA A 75 37.97 8.78 0.70
C ALA A 75 39.51 8.69 0.76
N ALA A 76 40.06 7.77 1.58
CA ALA A 76 41.50 7.58 1.70
C ALA A 76 42.13 7.03 0.40
N VAL A 77 41.45 6.10 -0.28
CA VAL A 77 41.88 5.56 -1.57
C VAL A 77 41.81 6.64 -2.65
N LEU A 78 40.72 7.41 -2.70
CA LEU A 78 40.56 8.50 -3.66
C LEU A 78 41.66 9.55 -3.50
N LEU A 79 42.00 9.94 -2.26
CA LEU A 79 43.06 10.91 -1.98
C LEU A 79 44.45 10.41 -2.37
N SER A 80 44.74 9.12 -2.13
CA SER A 80 46.08 8.56 -2.34
C SER A 80 46.37 8.13 -3.77
N THR A 81 45.34 7.67 -4.50
CA THR A 81 45.50 7.10 -5.85
C THR A 81 44.88 7.95 -6.95
N GLY A 82 44.06 8.95 -6.60
CA GLY A 82 43.34 9.81 -7.54
C GLY A 82 42.09 9.16 -8.16
N THR A 83 41.82 7.89 -7.88
CA THR A 83 40.61 7.19 -8.35
C THR A 83 40.11 6.20 -7.29
N VAL A 84 38.83 5.86 -7.26
CA VAL A 84 38.31 4.82 -6.35
C VAL A 84 37.20 4.00 -7.01
N GLU A 85 37.18 2.69 -6.73
CA GLU A 85 36.12 1.77 -7.14
C GLU A 85 35.18 1.50 -5.96
N ILE A 86 33.87 1.67 -6.17
CA ILE A 86 32.84 1.44 -5.15
C ILE A 86 31.85 0.38 -5.63
N PRO A 87 31.79 -0.79 -4.96
CA PRO A 87 30.81 -1.82 -5.27
C PRO A 87 29.43 -1.41 -4.73
N LEU A 88 28.43 -1.46 -5.59
CA LEU A 88 27.02 -1.12 -5.33
C LEU A 88 26.13 -2.28 -5.80
N GLU A 89 26.30 -3.45 -5.18
CA GLU A 89 25.72 -4.73 -5.65
C GLU A 89 24.19 -4.80 -5.52
N ASP A 90 23.62 -4.02 -4.59
CA ASP A 90 22.18 -3.97 -4.32
C ASP A 90 21.43 -2.93 -5.18
N ASP A 91 22.15 -2.09 -5.94
CA ASP A 91 21.53 -1.00 -6.67
C ASP A 91 21.15 -1.40 -8.10
N ASN A 92 19.95 -1.02 -8.52
CA ASN A 92 19.47 -1.28 -9.88
C ASN A 92 20.26 -0.45 -10.92
N PRO A 93 20.99 -1.08 -11.87
CA PRO A 93 21.85 -0.35 -12.81
C PRO A 93 21.11 0.61 -13.75
N ALA A 94 19.88 0.27 -14.16
CA ALA A 94 19.10 1.10 -15.07
C ALA A 94 18.60 2.36 -14.37
N ALA A 95 18.07 2.23 -13.15
CA ALA A 95 17.65 3.35 -12.33
C ALA A 95 18.84 4.25 -11.99
N PHE A 96 19.99 3.65 -11.62
CA PHE A 96 21.18 4.39 -11.27
C PHE A 96 21.76 5.17 -12.46
N LEU A 97 21.75 4.58 -13.67
CA LEU A 97 22.17 5.28 -14.88
C LEU A 97 21.30 6.53 -15.17
N ILE A 98 19.99 6.45 -14.92
CA ILE A 98 19.11 7.63 -15.06
C ILE A 98 19.52 8.72 -14.07
N LEU A 99 19.70 8.37 -12.80
CA LEU A 99 20.12 9.30 -11.76
C LEU A 99 21.48 9.94 -12.11
N LEU A 100 22.45 9.14 -12.54
CA LEU A 100 23.76 9.62 -12.98
C LEU A 100 23.67 10.57 -14.19
N ASN A 101 22.84 10.26 -15.18
CA ASN A 101 22.63 11.18 -16.31
C ASN A 101 22.07 12.53 -15.84
N ILE A 102 21.22 12.55 -14.83
CA ILE A 102 20.68 13.80 -14.26
C ILE A 102 21.77 14.54 -13.48
N ILE A 103 22.48 13.86 -12.58
CA ILE A 103 23.57 14.42 -11.76
C ILE A 103 24.69 15.05 -12.63
N HIS A 104 24.98 14.44 -13.78
CA HIS A 104 25.99 14.93 -14.73
C HIS A 104 25.44 15.88 -15.81
N GLY A 105 24.16 16.27 -15.73
CA GLY A 105 23.56 17.22 -16.66
C GLY A 105 23.29 16.69 -18.08
N TYR A 106 23.36 15.37 -18.30
CA TYR A 106 23.02 14.72 -19.57
C TYR A 106 21.50 14.56 -19.75
N THR A 107 20.77 15.66 -19.64
CA THR A 107 19.29 15.68 -19.67
C THR A 107 18.68 15.06 -20.93
N ARG A 108 19.39 15.10 -22.08
CA ARG A 108 18.95 14.44 -23.33
C ARG A 108 18.94 12.91 -23.26
N LYS A 109 19.74 12.30 -22.36
CA LYS A 109 19.77 10.85 -22.13
C LYS A 109 18.73 10.40 -21.11
N VAL A 110 18.09 11.34 -20.41
CA VAL A 110 17.05 11.04 -19.43
C VAL A 110 15.76 10.66 -20.16
N PRO A 111 15.17 9.49 -19.88
CA PRO A 111 13.98 9.04 -20.59
C PRO A 111 12.78 9.94 -20.27
N ARG A 112 11.94 10.20 -21.29
CA ARG A 112 10.70 10.98 -21.12
C ARG A 112 9.57 10.17 -20.50
N LYS A 113 9.65 8.84 -20.58
CA LYS A 113 8.68 7.89 -20.06
C LYS A 113 9.43 6.77 -19.34
N ILE A 114 8.86 6.28 -18.25
CA ILE A 114 9.41 5.16 -17.49
C ILE A 114 8.28 4.24 -17.03
N THR A 115 8.65 3.01 -16.64
CA THR A 115 7.71 2.07 -16.02
C THR A 115 7.54 2.38 -14.54
N LEU A 116 6.47 1.84 -13.94
CA LEU A 116 6.24 1.92 -12.50
C LEU A 116 7.42 1.33 -11.72
N ASP A 117 7.90 0.15 -12.12
CA ASP A 117 9.02 -0.53 -11.47
C ASP A 117 10.29 0.33 -11.52
N LEU A 118 10.60 0.92 -12.68
CA LEU A 118 11.78 1.76 -12.81
C LEU A 118 11.69 3.04 -11.98
N LEU A 119 10.50 3.65 -11.89
CA LEU A 119 10.27 4.79 -10.99
C LEU A 119 10.42 4.41 -9.52
N THR A 120 9.94 3.22 -9.13
CA THR A 120 10.15 2.71 -7.76
C THR A 120 11.62 2.44 -7.47
N GLN A 121 12.38 1.88 -8.41
CA GLN A 121 13.82 1.68 -8.27
C GLN A 121 14.55 3.02 -8.14
N ILE A 122 14.17 4.04 -8.92
CA ILE A 122 14.67 5.41 -8.72
C ILE A 122 14.31 5.89 -7.30
N ALA A 123 13.07 5.69 -6.85
CA ALA A 123 12.61 6.12 -5.54
C ALA A 123 13.42 5.51 -4.38
N ILE A 124 13.78 4.23 -4.47
CA ILE A 124 14.69 3.53 -3.54
C ILE A 124 16.06 4.23 -3.50
N LEU A 125 16.64 4.54 -4.66
CA LEU A 125 17.94 5.23 -4.73
C LEU A 125 17.87 6.64 -4.14
N LEU A 126 16.80 7.39 -4.38
CA LEU A 126 16.65 8.75 -3.83
C LEU A 126 16.62 8.76 -2.31
N ASP A 127 16.00 7.75 -1.69
CA ASP A 127 16.00 7.57 -0.24
C ASP A 127 17.38 7.13 0.26
N LYS A 128 17.95 6.07 -0.33
CA LYS A 128 19.26 5.51 0.04
C LYS A 128 20.38 6.54 -0.01
N TYR A 129 20.39 7.39 -1.03
CA TYR A 129 21.43 8.39 -1.26
C TYR A 129 21.04 9.81 -0.83
N ASN A 130 19.84 9.98 -0.28
CA ASN A 130 19.27 11.26 0.14
C ASN A 130 19.46 12.40 -0.90
N CYS A 131 18.98 12.18 -2.13
CA CYS A 131 19.25 13.07 -3.27
C CYS A 131 18.01 13.39 -4.11
N ARG A 132 16.84 13.46 -3.47
CA ARG A 132 15.55 13.65 -4.15
C ARG A 132 15.49 14.89 -5.05
N GLU A 133 16.00 16.02 -4.59
CA GLU A 133 15.96 17.31 -5.31
C GLU A 133 16.53 17.21 -6.73
N VAL A 134 17.47 16.28 -6.95
CA VAL A 134 18.12 16.04 -8.24
C VAL A 134 17.11 15.74 -9.34
N VAL A 135 16.02 15.03 -9.03
CA VAL A 135 15.07 14.54 -10.04
C VAL A 135 13.81 15.38 -10.17
N GLU A 136 13.66 16.44 -9.39
CA GLU A 136 12.42 17.23 -9.28
C GLU A 136 11.92 17.74 -10.65
N ALA A 137 12.83 18.19 -11.51
CA ALA A 137 12.49 18.67 -12.86
C ALA A 137 11.99 17.56 -13.83
N PHE A 138 12.09 16.29 -13.44
CA PHE A 138 11.73 15.13 -14.26
C PHE A 138 10.60 14.30 -13.66
N SER A 139 10.51 14.22 -12.33
CA SER A 139 9.60 13.32 -11.62
C SER A 139 8.14 13.62 -11.91
N GLU A 140 7.72 14.88 -11.95
CA GLU A 140 6.33 15.27 -12.23
C GLU A 140 5.82 14.65 -13.54
N ARG A 141 6.63 14.73 -14.60
CA ARG A 141 6.28 14.15 -15.91
C ARG A 141 6.13 12.63 -15.86
N TRP A 142 7.01 11.96 -15.13
CA TRP A 142 6.94 10.50 -15.01
C TRP A 142 5.73 10.05 -14.21
N ILE A 143 5.42 10.75 -13.11
CA ILE A 143 4.25 10.48 -12.27
C ILE A 143 2.98 10.73 -13.07
N ASP A 144 2.86 11.87 -13.75
CA ASP A 144 1.73 12.19 -14.62
C ASP A 144 1.49 11.15 -15.71
N GLN A 145 2.58 10.67 -16.31
CA GLN A 145 2.50 9.62 -17.33
C GLN A 145 1.99 8.29 -16.77
N LEU A 146 2.18 8.02 -15.48
CA LEU A 146 1.75 6.79 -14.80
C LEU A 146 0.42 6.95 -14.03
N ARG A 147 -0.10 8.18 -13.85
CA ARG A 147 -1.30 8.46 -13.03
C ARG A 147 -2.54 7.64 -13.43
N GLY A 148 -2.64 7.21 -14.69
CA GLY A 148 -3.71 6.32 -15.17
C GLY A 148 -3.72 4.93 -14.50
N ASP A 149 -2.56 4.49 -14.02
CA ASP A 149 -2.32 3.16 -13.44
C ASP A 149 -2.40 3.16 -11.90
N VAL A 150 -2.75 4.30 -11.28
CA VAL A 150 -2.94 4.40 -9.83
C VAL A 150 -4.04 3.42 -9.38
N PRO A 151 -3.74 2.51 -8.45
CA PRO A 151 -4.69 1.52 -7.98
C PRO A 151 -5.96 2.14 -7.41
N ARG A 152 -7.09 1.50 -7.72
CA ARG A 152 -8.41 1.80 -7.14
C ARG A 152 -8.89 0.75 -6.14
N SER A 153 -8.10 -0.31 -5.97
CA SER A 153 -8.32 -1.44 -5.06
C SER A 153 -6.97 -2.06 -4.69
N LEU A 154 -6.96 -2.97 -3.72
CA LEU A 154 -5.77 -3.69 -3.29
C LEU A 154 -5.23 -4.54 -4.45
N THR A 155 -4.04 -4.18 -4.93
CA THR A 155 -3.33 -4.82 -6.03
C THR A 155 -1.87 -5.04 -5.64
N ASN A 156 -1.13 -5.82 -6.42
CA ASN A 156 0.31 -6.05 -6.23
C ASN A 156 1.15 -4.77 -6.42
N THR A 157 0.62 -3.73 -7.08
CA THR A 157 1.31 -2.45 -7.29
C THR A 157 1.02 -1.41 -6.21
N LEU A 158 0.12 -1.69 -5.26
CA LEU A 158 -0.31 -0.73 -4.24
C LEU A 158 0.87 -0.17 -3.42
N LEU A 159 1.80 -1.02 -3.00
CA LEU A 159 2.95 -0.62 -2.21
C LEU A 159 4.00 0.15 -3.03
N LEU A 160 4.13 -0.17 -4.32
CA LEU A 160 4.99 0.59 -5.24
C LEU A 160 4.48 2.04 -5.36
N TRP A 161 3.17 2.21 -5.50
CA TRP A 161 2.54 3.53 -5.50
C TRP A 161 2.61 4.24 -4.15
N LEU A 162 2.51 3.51 -3.02
CA LEU A 162 2.71 4.10 -1.70
C LEU A 162 4.14 4.62 -1.53
N CYS A 163 5.13 3.84 -1.97
CA CYS A 163 6.53 4.23 -2.02
C CYS A 163 6.70 5.50 -2.88
N ILE A 164 6.18 5.53 -4.10
CA ILE A 164 6.28 6.69 -4.98
C ILE A 164 5.61 7.92 -4.35
N ALA A 165 4.38 7.79 -3.86
CA ALA A 165 3.68 8.92 -3.25
C ALA A 165 4.39 9.47 -2.01
N TRP A 166 5.07 8.60 -1.25
CA TRP A 166 5.93 9.00 -0.14
C TRP A 166 7.25 9.65 -0.60
N ILE A 167 7.92 9.05 -1.59
CA ILE A 167 9.19 9.53 -2.15
C ILE A 167 9.08 10.83 -2.93
N PHE A 168 7.97 11.06 -3.61
CA PHE A 168 7.79 12.27 -4.40
C PHE A 168 6.86 13.29 -3.76
N GLU A 169 6.40 13.04 -2.52
CA GLU A 169 5.51 13.94 -1.78
C GLU A 169 4.21 14.25 -2.56
N GLU A 170 3.55 13.21 -3.05
CA GLU A 170 2.26 13.29 -3.76
C GLU A 170 1.10 13.08 -2.75
N PRO A 171 0.50 14.14 -2.18
CA PRO A 171 -0.44 14.00 -1.06
C PRO A 171 -1.77 13.36 -1.47
N ALA A 172 -2.23 13.57 -2.70
CA ALA A 172 -3.50 13.02 -3.18
C ALA A 172 -3.40 11.50 -3.36
N GLU A 173 -2.35 11.05 -4.03
CA GLU A 173 -2.02 9.65 -4.25
C GLU A 173 -1.72 8.96 -2.92
N PHE A 174 -0.91 9.56 -2.04
CA PHE A 174 -0.61 9.00 -0.73
C PHE A 174 -1.89 8.73 0.08
N ARG A 175 -2.80 9.72 0.11
CA ARG A 175 -4.07 9.58 0.81
C ARG A 175 -4.97 8.50 0.19
N ALA A 176 -5.07 8.45 -1.14
CA ALA A 176 -5.89 7.46 -1.84
C ALA A 176 -5.37 6.03 -1.62
N ILE A 177 -4.07 5.82 -1.76
CA ILE A 177 -3.42 4.52 -1.62
C ILE A 177 -3.52 4.01 -0.17
N THR A 178 -3.25 4.87 0.80
CA THR A 178 -3.41 4.50 2.22
C THR A 178 -4.87 4.21 2.58
N GLN A 179 -5.84 4.92 2.00
CA GLN A 179 -7.26 4.62 2.19
C GLN A 179 -7.64 3.23 1.66
N ILE A 180 -7.12 2.84 0.48
CA ILE A 180 -7.32 1.48 -0.07
C ILE A 180 -6.73 0.45 0.89
N ALA A 181 -5.50 0.67 1.35
CA ALA A 181 -4.83 -0.22 2.29
C ALA A 181 -5.60 -0.37 3.61
N GLU A 182 -6.12 0.72 4.18
CA GLU A 182 -6.96 0.72 5.38
C GLU A 182 -8.23 -0.13 5.21
N ARG A 183 -8.87 -0.09 4.03
CA ARG A 183 -10.16 -0.75 3.75
C ARG A 183 -10.03 -2.22 3.37
N GLU A 184 -9.04 -2.52 2.53
CA GLU A 184 -9.01 -3.76 1.77
C GLU A 184 -7.94 -4.75 2.22
N SER A 185 -6.94 -4.32 3.00
CA SER A 185 -5.91 -5.23 3.49
C SER A 185 -6.50 -6.35 4.35
N PRO A 186 -6.22 -7.63 4.05
CA PRO A 186 -6.76 -8.76 4.80
C PRO A 186 -5.99 -9.03 6.10
N GLY A 187 -4.81 -8.45 6.27
CA GLY A 187 -3.89 -8.73 7.37
C GLY A 187 -2.95 -7.56 7.64
N VAL A 188 -1.96 -7.78 8.50
CA VAL A 188 -0.88 -6.81 8.73
C VAL A 188 -0.08 -6.62 7.44
N ILE A 189 0.18 -5.36 7.08
CA ILE A 189 1.08 -5.03 5.97
C ILE A 189 2.51 -5.06 6.50
N GLU A 190 3.21 -6.17 6.26
CA GLU A 190 4.59 -6.43 6.67
C GLU A 190 5.26 -7.45 5.72
N GLY A 191 6.57 -7.63 5.88
CA GLY A 191 7.36 -8.63 5.14
C GLY A 191 8.48 -8.03 4.30
N ASP A 192 9.33 -8.91 3.77
CA ASP A 192 10.60 -8.51 3.14
C ASP A 192 10.41 -7.60 1.91
N GLN A 193 9.38 -7.85 1.09
CA GLN A 193 9.05 -7.01 -0.06
C GLN A 193 8.62 -5.59 0.36
N VAL A 194 8.02 -5.44 1.54
CA VAL A 194 7.66 -4.13 2.09
C VAL A 194 8.91 -3.45 2.65
N ASN A 195 9.78 -4.23 3.31
CA ASN A 195 11.02 -3.74 3.90
C ASN A 195 12.04 -3.28 2.83
N SER A 196 11.97 -3.80 1.61
CA SER A 196 12.79 -3.31 0.48
C SER A 196 12.33 -1.97 -0.08
N LEU A 197 11.15 -1.47 0.32
CA LEU A 197 10.65 -0.18 -0.12
C LEU A 197 10.91 0.88 0.96
N PRO A 198 11.29 2.12 0.58
CA PRO A 198 11.51 3.22 1.51
C PRO A 198 10.19 3.80 2.03
N ILE A 199 9.36 2.96 2.65
CA ILE A 199 8.11 3.35 3.31
C ILE A 199 8.37 3.32 4.82
N PRO A 200 8.19 4.43 5.55
CA PRO A 200 8.44 4.45 6.98
C PRO A 200 7.53 3.48 7.72
N SER A 201 8.08 2.77 8.71
CA SER A 201 7.30 1.88 9.57
C SER A 201 6.17 2.63 10.29
N SER A 202 6.33 3.92 10.58
CA SER A 202 5.27 4.77 11.15
C SER A 202 4.03 4.86 10.25
N VAL A 203 4.21 4.93 8.93
CA VAL A 203 3.13 4.93 7.94
C VAL A 203 2.42 3.57 7.95
N LEU A 204 3.18 2.47 7.83
CA LEU A 204 2.64 1.11 7.85
C LEU A 204 1.89 0.82 9.15
N ASN A 205 2.46 1.18 10.29
CA ASN A 205 1.85 1.04 11.61
C ASN A 205 0.54 1.83 11.71
N SER A 206 0.49 3.02 11.13
CA SER A 206 -0.71 3.86 11.12
C SER A 206 -1.83 3.28 10.24
N ILE A 207 -1.49 2.71 9.07
CA ILE A 207 -2.44 1.97 8.22
C ILE A 207 -3.00 0.78 9.00
N ASN A 208 -2.12 -0.04 9.58
CA ASN A 208 -2.49 -1.23 10.34
C ASN A 208 -3.36 -0.87 11.57
N ALA A 209 -3.02 0.19 12.30
CA ALA A 209 -3.78 0.66 13.44
C ALA A 209 -5.19 1.14 13.05
N LYS A 210 -5.31 1.94 11.98
CA LYS A 210 -6.61 2.41 11.49
C LYS A 210 -7.47 1.27 10.95
N ARG A 211 -6.88 0.31 10.23
CA ARG A 211 -7.56 -0.93 9.80
C ARG A 211 -8.15 -1.68 11.00
N GLN A 212 -7.32 -1.98 11.99
CA GLN A 212 -7.74 -2.71 13.19
C GLN A 212 -8.81 -1.94 13.98
N ALA A 213 -8.68 -0.62 14.12
CA ALA A 213 -9.65 0.22 14.81
C ALA A 213 -11.02 0.22 14.10
N ALA A 214 -11.03 0.27 12.76
CA ALA A 214 -12.27 0.22 11.97
C ALA A 214 -12.97 -1.14 12.08
N ILE A 215 -12.22 -2.25 11.99
CA ILE A 215 -12.74 -3.61 12.18
C ILE A 215 -13.28 -3.76 13.60
N SER A 216 -12.48 -3.42 14.61
CA SER A 216 -12.87 -3.50 16.02
C SER A 216 -14.14 -2.70 16.31
N SER A 217 -14.23 -1.45 15.82
CA SER A 217 -15.41 -0.60 15.99
C SER A 217 -16.66 -1.21 15.37
N THR A 218 -16.51 -1.89 14.23
CA THR A 218 -17.62 -2.56 13.53
C THR A 218 -18.08 -3.79 14.32
N LEU A 219 -17.14 -4.60 14.83
CA LEU A 219 -17.44 -5.76 15.67
C LEU A 219 -18.13 -5.34 16.97
N CYS A 220 -17.62 -4.31 17.65
CA CYS A 220 -18.23 -3.74 18.86
C CYS A 220 -19.65 -3.23 18.58
N THR A 221 -19.87 -2.61 17.42
CA THR A 221 -21.21 -2.15 17.00
C THR A 221 -22.17 -3.32 16.90
N LEU A 222 -21.81 -4.39 16.17
CA LEU A 222 -22.64 -5.59 16.04
C LEU A 222 -22.90 -6.27 17.39
N GLN A 223 -21.87 -6.40 18.22
CA GLN A 223 -21.99 -6.95 19.58
C GLN A 223 -22.95 -6.12 20.43
N SER A 224 -22.92 -4.78 20.32
CA SER A 224 -23.86 -3.91 21.04
C SER A 224 -25.31 -4.12 20.59
N PHE A 225 -25.56 -4.37 19.29
CA PHE A 225 -26.89 -4.74 18.81
C PHE A 225 -27.30 -6.11 19.34
N LEU A 226 -26.41 -7.11 19.31
CA LEU A 226 -26.69 -8.43 19.84
C LEU A 226 -27.06 -8.37 21.34
N GLN A 227 -26.25 -7.67 22.15
CA GLN A 227 -26.50 -7.52 23.59
C GLN A 227 -27.82 -6.80 23.90
N LYS A 228 -28.19 -5.79 23.12
CA LYS A 228 -29.49 -5.09 23.26
C LYS A 228 -30.67 -6.06 23.18
N TYR A 229 -30.63 -7.02 22.25
CA TYR A 229 -31.69 -8.00 22.04
C TYR A 229 -31.58 -9.26 22.91
N GLN A 230 -30.46 -9.48 23.60
CA GLN A 230 -30.28 -10.58 24.56
C GLN A 230 -30.86 -10.27 25.96
N GLY A 231 -31.09 -8.99 26.28
CA GLY A 231 -31.61 -8.57 27.58
C GLY A 231 -33.06 -8.96 27.82
N SER A 232 -33.52 -8.84 29.06
CA SER A 232 -34.92 -9.09 29.45
C SER A 232 -35.89 -7.99 29.02
N THR A 233 -35.37 -6.87 28.50
CA THR A 233 -36.17 -5.71 28.09
C THR A 233 -36.65 -5.88 26.66
N ILE A 234 -37.97 -5.81 26.45
CA ILE A 234 -38.56 -5.85 25.11
C ILE A 234 -38.42 -4.47 24.44
N LEU A 235 -37.73 -4.45 23.30
CA LEU A 235 -37.38 -3.27 22.50
C LEU A 235 -38.44 -2.95 21.44
N CYS A 236 -39.01 -3.96 20.79
CA CYS A 236 -40.06 -3.74 19.79
C CYS A 236 -41.37 -3.29 20.46
N ARG A 237 -41.86 -2.11 20.06
CA ARG A 237 -43.13 -1.50 20.54
C ARG A 237 -44.16 -1.26 19.43
N LYS A 238 -43.95 -1.79 18.24
CA LYS A 238 -44.86 -1.57 17.10
C LYS A 238 -46.24 -2.15 17.43
N GLY A 239 -47.31 -1.38 17.18
CA GLY A 239 -48.68 -1.80 17.49
C GLY A 239 -49.10 -1.67 18.97
N GLY A 240 -48.34 -0.93 19.79
CA GLY A 240 -48.73 -0.59 21.17
C GLY A 240 -48.60 -1.72 22.19
N THR A 241 -48.16 -2.91 21.77
CA THR A 241 -47.90 -4.06 22.65
C THR A 241 -46.43 -4.51 22.55
N PRO A 242 -45.81 -5.01 23.64
CA PRO A 242 -44.44 -5.52 23.60
C PRO A 242 -44.30 -6.70 22.63
N GLY A 243 -43.47 -6.54 21.61
CA GLY A 243 -43.26 -7.54 20.57
C GLY A 243 -42.16 -8.54 20.89
N PHE A 244 -42.30 -9.35 21.95
CA PHE A 244 -41.28 -10.37 22.33
C PHE A 244 -40.82 -11.24 21.14
N ASN A 245 -41.77 -11.74 20.35
CA ASN A 245 -41.46 -12.56 19.17
C ASN A 245 -40.68 -11.80 18.09
N CYS A 246 -40.88 -10.48 17.99
CA CYS A 246 -40.12 -9.64 17.09
C CYS A 246 -38.65 -9.54 17.53
N ASP A 247 -38.42 -9.28 18.82
CA ASP A 247 -37.07 -9.21 19.38
C ASP A 247 -36.33 -10.55 19.26
N ALA A 248 -37.01 -11.67 19.54
CA ALA A 248 -36.45 -13.00 19.38
C ALA A 248 -36.07 -13.30 17.92
N MET A 249 -36.89 -12.87 16.95
CA MET A 249 -36.60 -13.00 15.53
C MET A 249 -35.39 -12.17 15.11
N VAL A 250 -35.29 -10.92 15.58
CA VAL A 250 -34.14 -10.05 15.36
C VAL A 250 -32.88 -10.65 15.98
N LEU A 251 -32.95 -11.14 17.21
CA LEU A 251 -31.83 -11.79 17.89
C LEU A 251 -31.33 -13.00 17.10
N GLY A 252 -32.25 -13.84 16.63
CA GLY A 252 -31.94 -14.99 15.78
C GLY A 252 -31.31 -14.56 14.44
N GLY A 253 -31.83 -13.49 13.82
CA GLY A 253 -31.27 -12.90 12.60
C GLY A 253 -29.85 -12.37 12.78
N LEU A 254 -29.60 -11.61 13.85
CA LEU A 254 -28.26 -11.11 14.21
C LEU A 254 -27.30 -12.26 14.47
N THR A 255 -27.70 -13.25 15.27
CA THR A 255 -26.85 -14.39 15.63
C THR A 255 -26.50 -15.22 14.40
N LYS A 256 -27.50 -15.59 13.58
CA LYS A 256 -27.29 -16.36 12.35
C LYS A 256 -26.54 -15.56 11.29
N GLY A 257 -26.83 -14.27 11.15
CA GLY A 257 -26.12 -13.36 10.26
C GLY A 257 -24.65 -13.29 10.61
N MET A 258 -24.32 -12.98 11.86
CA MET A 258 -22.94 -12.92 12.35
C MET A 258 -22.21 -14.28 12.17
N ALA A 259 -22.88 -15.41 12.46
CA ALA A 259 -22.31 -16.73 12.21
C ALA A 259 -22.02 -16.95 10.71
N SER A 260 -22.93 -16.55 9.82
CA SER A 260 -22.82 -16.77 8.37
C SER A 260 -21.65 -16.04 7.72
N ILE A 261 -21.18 -14.95 8.33
CA ILE A 261 -20.02 -14.17 7.87
C ILE A 261 -18.77 -14.43 8.72
N GLY A 262 -18.76 -15.49 9.53
CA GLY A 262 -17.59 -15.93 10.27
C GLY A 262 -17.22 -15.08 11.49
N LEU A 263 -18.18 -14.37 12.10
CA LEU A 263 -17.95 -13.52 13.28
C LEU A 263 -18.23 -14.22 14.62
N LEU A 264 -18.58 -15.51 14.59
CA LEU A 264 -18.82 -16.31 15.78
C LEU A 264 -17.96 -17.59 15.73
N PRO A 265 -16.99 -17.78 16.65
CA PRO A 265 -16.61 -16.86 17.73
C PRO A 265 -16.03 -15.52 17.20
N PRO A 266 -16.04 -14.43 18.00
CA PRO A 266 -15.52 -13.14 17.56
C PRO A 266 -14.05 -13.25 17.10
N PRO A 267 -13.69 -12.71 15.91
CA PRO A 267 -12.31 -12.70 15.46
C PRO A 267 -11.47 -11.79 16.37
N ILE A 268 -10.20 -12.13 16.53
CA ILE A 268 -9.25 -11.43 17.39
C ILE A 268 -8.24 -10.60 16.56
N PRO A 269 -7.73 -9.48 17.09
CA PRO A 269 -6.63 -8.76 16.47
C PRO A 269 -5.41 -9.67 16.20
N PRO A 270 -4.67 -9.47 15.10
CA PRO A 270 -4.80 -8.38 14.12
C PRO A 270 -5.83 -8.65 13.00
N TYR A 271 -6.80 -9.54 13.22
CA TYR A 271 -7.89 -9.86 12.29
C TYR A 271 -7.39 -10.39 10.94
N GLU A 272 -6.51 -11.40 10.99
CA GLU A 272 -5.96 -12.03 9.78
C GLU A 272 -7.05 -12.66 8.90
N GLY A 273 -6.91 -12.47 7.59
CA GLY A 273 -7.89 -12.86 6.57
C GLY A 273 -9.13 -11.96 6.47
N LEU A 274 -9.30 -10.97 7.37
CA LEU A 274 -10.47 -10.11 7.44
C LEU A 274 -10.15 -8.66 7.09
N SER A 275 -10.59 -8.22 5.90
CA SER A 275 -10.58 -6.81 5.50
C SER A 275 -11.86 -6.09 5.95
N PHE A 276 -11.79 -4.78 6.17
CA PHE A 276 -12.96 -3.95 6.47
C PHE A 276 -14.03 -4.03 5.36
N THR A 277 -13.63 -3.99 4.08
CA THR A 277 -14.57 -4.10 2.95
C THR A 277 -15.35 -5.41 2.95
N LYS A 278 -14.68 -6.56 3.15
CA LYS A 278 -15.34 -7.87 3.29
C LYS A 278 -16.31 -7.90 4.48
N LEU A 279 -15.89 -7.37 5.63
CA LEU A 279 -16.73 -7.30 6.82
C LEU A 279 -18.02 -6.52 6.57
N VAL A 280 -17.89 -5.31 6.02
CA VAL A 280 -19.03 -4.43 5.73
C VAL A 280 -19.94 -5.02 4.66
N GLY A 281 -19.38 -5.63 3.61
CA GLY A 281 -20.15 -6.35 2.60
C GLY A 281 -20.99 -7.46 3.22
N GLY A 282 -20.36 -8.34 4.02
CA GLY A 282 -21.07 -9.41 4.72
C GLY A 282 -22.19 -8.90 5.64
N ILE A 283 -21.98 -7.77 6.33
CA ILE A 283 -23.02 -7.18 7.18
C ILE A 283 -24.20 -6.67 6.36
N ARG A 284 -23.95 -6.02 5.22
CA ARG A 284 -25.00 -5.51 4.31
C ARG A 284 -25.88 -6.63 3.78
N ASP A 285 -25.27 -7.79 3.55
CA ASP A 285 -25.94 -8.99 3.03
C ASP A 285 -26.69 -9.78 4.10
N MET A 286 -26.51 -9.47 5.39
CA MET A 286 -27.24 -10.14 6.46
C MET A 286 -28.75 -9.98 6.32
N GLN A 287 -29.44 -11.12 6.48
CA GLN A 287 -30.88 -11.17 6.61
C GLN A 287 -31.25 -10.90 8.07
N LEU A 288 -31.84 -9.73 8.32
CA LEU A 288 -32.30 -9.30 9.64
C LEU A 288 -33.83 -9.17 9.61
N PRO A 289 -34.56 -10.30 9.57
CA PRO A 289 -36.01 -10.26 9.58
C PRO A 289 -36.53 -9.76 10.93
N ALA A 290 -37.61 -8.99 10.89
CA ALA A 290 -38.36 -8.63 12.07
C ALA A 290 -39.85 -8.91 11.83
N LEU A 291 -40.52 -9.49 12.82
CA LEU A 291 -41.93 -9.87 12.68
C LEU A 291 -42.83 -8.66 12.36
N CYS A 292 -42.47 -7.50 12.90
CA CYS A 292 -43.14 -6.23 12.68
C CYS A 292 -43.01 -5.66 11.26
N ASP A 293 -42.20 -6.30 10.40
CA ASP A 293 -42.01 -5.92 8.99
C ASP A 293 -43.01 -6.62 8.08
N SER A 294 -43.60 -7.74 8.54
CA SER A 294 -44.55 -8.57 7.78
C SER A 294 -46.01 -8.33 8.15
N SER A 295 -46.28 -7.58 9.22
CA SER A 295 -47.63 -7.31 9.71
C SER A 295 -48.37 -6.31 8.81
N LYS A 296 -49.08 -6.82 7.80
CA LYS A 296 -50.14 -6.08 7.11
C LYS A 296 -51.32 -5.89 8.07
N HIS A 297 -51.91 -4.71 8.11
CA HIS A 297 -53.19 -4.51 8.80
C HIS A 297 -54.29 -5.34 8.10
N PRO A 298 -55.24 -5.94 8.84
CA PRO A 298 -56.35 -6.72 8.25
C PRO A 298 -57.31 -5.90 7.37
N ASN A 299 -57.16 -4.57 7.30
CA ASN A 299 -58.15 -3.66 6.72
C ASN A 299 -57.68 -2.94 5.44
N GLY A 300 -56.54 -3.31 4.85
CA GLY A 300 -56.12 -2.85 3.52
C GLY A 300 -55.75 -1.37 3.37
N TRP A 301 -55.80 -0.54 4.42
CA TRP A 301 -55.29 0.82 4.38
C TRP A 301 -53.87 0.90 4.96
N GLU A 302 -52.95 1.42 4.15
CA GLU A 302 -51.63 1.87 4.60
C GLU A 302 -51.79 3.22 5.33
N LEU A 303 -52.07 3.24 6.63
CA LEU A 303 -51.60 4.39 7.40
C LEU A 303 -50.09 4.31 7.36
N TYR A 304 -49.45 5.41 6.97
CA TYR A 304 -48.03 5.72 7.15
C TYR A 304 -47.36 4.75 8.10
N SER A 305 -46.90 3.64 7.54
CA SER A 305 -46.37 2.53 8.31
C SER A 305 -45.07 3.06 8.90
N SER A 306 -45.06 3.21 10.23
CA SER A 306 -43.80 3.45 10.93
C SER A 306 -42.77 2.43 10.41
N PRO A 307 -41.50 2.84 10.19
CA PRO A 307 -40.49 1.97 9.63
C PRO A 307 -40.45 0.61 10.35
N PRO A 308 -39.82 -0.41 9.76
CA PRO A 308 -39.36 -1.60 10.49
C PRO A 308 -38.90 -1.27 11.92
N CYS A 309 -38.78 -2.26 12.82
CA CYS A 309 -38.06 -2.05 14.10
C CYS A 309 -36.66 -1.43 13.91
N GLY A 310 -36.18 -1.36 12.67
CA GLY A 310 -35.21 -0.39 12.21
C GLY A 310 -33.81 -0.91 12.43
N VAL A 311 -33.67 -2.17 12.84
CA VAL A 311 -32.41 -2.78 13.23
C VAL A 311 -31.47 -2.87 12.04
N LYS A 312 -31.94 -3.34 10.88
CA LYS A 312 -31.14 -3.34 9.66
C LYS A 312 -30.67 -1.93 9.28
N HIS A 313 -31.57 -0.96 9.34
CA HIS A 313 -31.24 0.45 9.07
C HIS A 313 -30.26 1.02 10.12
N GLY A 314 -30.43 0.68 11.39
CA GLY A 314 -29.59 1.12 12.51
C GLY A 314 -28.18 0.55 12.41
N VAL A 315 -28.05 -0.75 12.14
CA VAL A 315 -26.77 -1.42 11.86
C VAL A 315 -26.08 -0.76 10.67
N GLN A 316 -26.81 -0.58 9.56
CA GLN A 316 -26.28 0.07 8.36
C GLN A 316 -25.81 1.51 8.64
N SER A 317 -26.60 2.29 9.38
CA SER A 317 -26.28 3.68 9.73
C SER A 317 -25.01 3.76 10.57
N SER A 318 -24.87 2.89 11.58
CA SER A 318 -23.66 2.83 12.41
C SER A 318 -22.43 2.45 11.59
N ILE A 319 -22.56 1.53 10.64
CA ILE A 319 -21.45 1.11 9.77
C ILE A 319 -21.06 2.20 8.79
N ASN A 320 -22.03 2.92 8.21
CA ASN A 320 -21.75 4.04 7.32
C ASN A 320 -20.97 5.16 8.05
N ILE A 321 -21.22 5.38 9.33
CA ILE A 321 -20.45 6.33 10.16
C ILE A 321 -18.99 5.87 10.30
N ILE A 322 -18.76 4.57 10.51
CA ILE A 322 -17.40 4.01 10.62
C ILE A 322 -16.68 4.10 9.27
N GLU A 323 -17.34 3.71 8.17
CA GLU A 323 -16.77 3.78 6.81
C GLU A 323 -16.39 5.21 6.44
N ALA A 324 -17.20 6.21 6.78
CA ALA A 324 -16.93 7.62 6.51
C ALA A 324 -15.69 8.20 7.25
N ARG A 325 -15.17 7.48 8.26
CA ARG A 325 -13.94 7.84 8.98
C ARG A 325 -12.68 7.30 8.30
N ILE A 326 -12.81 6.32 7.41
CA ILE A 326 -11.69 5.75 6.65
C ILE A 326 -11.42 6.66 5.46
N ARG A 327 -10.44 7.56 5.61
CA ARG A 327 -10.15 8.65 4.66
C ARG A 327 -8.72 8.61 4.12
N GLY A 328 -7.95 7.58 4.47
CA GLY A 328 -6.52 7.54 4.25
C GLY A 328 -5.75 8.35 5.29
N LEU A 329 -4.43 8.30 5.16
CA LEU A 329 -3.48 9.06 5.95
C LEU A 329 -3.16 10.40 5.27
N SER A 330 -2.84 11.43 6.06
CA SER A 330 -2.28 12.67 5.53
C SER A 330 -0.76 12.57 5.53
N LEU A 331 -0.13 12.91 4.40
CA LEU A 331 1.32 12.91 4.27
C LEU A 331 1.97 13.87 5.30
N SER A 332 1.31 14.99 5.60
CA SER A 332 1.75 15.97 6.60
C SER A 332 1.95 15.40 8.01
N ASP A 333 1.23 14.33 8.36
CA ASP A 333 1.26 13.75 9.70
C ASP A 333 2.58 13.03 10.00
N PHE A 334 3.34 12.69 8.96
CA PHE A 334 4.58 11.92 9.04
C PHE A 334 5.84 12.74 8.78
N GLY A 335 5.67 14.03 8.43
CA GLY A 335 6.72 15.05 8.33
C GLY A 335 8.02 14.58 7.70
N ARG A 336 8.19 14.74 6.37
CA ARG A 336 9.48 14.50 5.71
C ARG A 336 10.39 15.75 5.63
N GLY A 337 10.06 16.81 6.38
CA GLY A 337 10.70 18.13 6.22
C GLY A 337 10.95 18.91 7.51
N LYS A 338 11.53 18.30 8.55
CA LYS A 338 12.01 19.05 9.73
C LYS A 338 13.53 19.02 9.98
N ASP A 339 14.31 18.28 9.19
CA ASP A 339 15.73 18.08 9.47
C ASP A 339 16.67 18.60 8.37
N HIS A 340 16.32 19.70 7.69
CA HIS A 340 17.24 20.42 6.80
C HIS A 340 17.28 21.91 7.16
N GLY A 341 18.18 22.23 8.10
CA GLY A 341 18.64 23.57 8.46
C GLY A 341 20.11 23.53 8.82
#